data_AF-A0A954XGV2-F1
#
_entry.id   AF-A0A954XGV2-F1
#
_cell.length_a   1.000
_cell.length_b   1.000
_cell.length_c   1.000
_cell.angle_alpha   90.00
_cell.angle_beta   90.00
_cell.angle_gamma   90.00
#
_symmetry.space_group_name_H-M   'P 1'
#
loop_
_entity.id
_entity.type
_entity.pdbx_description
1 polymer ?
#
loop_
_entity_poly.entity_id
_entity_poly.type
_entity_poly.pdbx_seq_one_letter_code
_entity_poly.pdbx_strand_id
1 'polypeptide(L)'
;MPIPVRCTCGQSFQAKDALAGRTAKCPKCAQPILIPSPTPPAGSGMDDDLWDEIGLAPPVAGPQCPHCSAELKPGAILCVSCGTNLQTGERFSTLVGDPEERARTGESFGNRDLDRAARRMEEDQELQDSLGTGMPWWVLLLIFLGICTFITAMLLIPKSLVMYVSAMLLFIGGGLTSFVAAVWITVIAFQESTSKGVMCLLVPFYMFYYVFTNWDEVGGLFIIWLIGNGVNTVGYVMFFLASLFGGDDDEFGRREIAPRPAMVASRDVGEWAPVTAS
;
A
#
# COMPACT_ATOMS: atom_id res chain seq x y z
N MET A 1 -13.61 26.06 -63.63
CA MET A 1 -12.56 26.02 -64.67
C MET A 1 -11.89 24.67 -64.57
N PRO A 2 -11.93 23.81 -65.60
CA PRO A 2 -11.45 22.44 -65.45
C PRO A 2 -9.94 22.35 -65.19
N ILE A 3 -9.54 21.58 -64.16
CA ILE A 3 -8.14 21.42 -63.74
C ILE A 3 -7.51 20.26 -64.52
N PRO A 4 -6.42 20.48 -65.28
CA PRO A 4 -5.73 19.39 -65.98
C PRO A 4 -4.90 18.58 -64.97
N VAL A 5 -5.32 17.35 -64.69
CA VAL A 5 -4.60 16.42 -63.80
C VAL A 5 -3.90 15.36 -64.65
N ARG A 6 -2.59 15.23 -64.49
CA ARG A 6 -1.79 14.18 -65.14
C ARG A 6 -1.63 12.99 -64.19
N CYS A 7 -2.07 11.82 -64.63
CA CYS A 7 -1.81 10.57 -63.92
C CYS A 7 -0.42 10.02 -64.29
N THR A 8 0.21 9.31 -63.35
CA THR A 8 1.42 8.49 -63.57
C THR A 8 1.26 7.41 -64.64
N CYS A 9 0.03 7.04 -65.04
CA CYS A 9 -0.22 6.17 -66.19
C CYS A 9 -0.10 6.89 -67.55
N GLY A 10 0.27 8.17 -67.56
CA GLY A 10 0.53 8.98 -68.75
C GLY A 10 -0.69 9.70 -69.33
N GLN A 11 -1.87 9.54 -68.73
CA GLN A 11 -3.11 10.13 -69.23
C GLN A 11 -3.47 11.42 -68.49
N SER A 12 -3.78 12.49 -69.24
CA SER A 12 -4.32 13.74 -68.70
C SER A 12 -5.85 13.75 -68.79
N PHE A 13 -6.52 14.11 -67.70
CA PHE A 13 -7.97 14.29 -67.68
C PHE A 13 -8.33 15.65 -67.07
N GLN A 14 -9.48 16.18 -67.49
CA GLN A 14 -10.02 17.43 -66.99
C GLN A 14 -11.00 17.12 -65.85
N ALA A 15 -10.56 17.32 -64.60
CA ALA A 15 -11.39 17.08 -63.43
C ALA A 15 -12.28 18.30 -63.13
N LYS A 16 -13.53 18.06 -62.71
CA LYS A 16 -14.44 19.12 -62.25
C LYS A 16 -13.97 19.66 -60.89
N ASP A 17 -14.04 20.97 -60.71
CA ASP A 17 -13.58 21.69 -59.50
C ASP A 17 -14.17 21.17 -58.18
N ALA A 18 -15.36 20.57 -58.22
CA ALA A 18 -16.01 19.98 -57.06
C ALA A 18 -15.25 18.80 -56.42
N LEU A 19 -14.18 18.31 -57.06
CA LEU A 19 -13.31 17.24 -56.57
C LEU A 19 -11.89 17.74 -56.20
N ALA A 20 -11.64 19.05 -56.18
CA ALA A 20 -10.38 19.61 -55.69
C ALA A 20 -10.14 19.19 -54.23
N GLY A 21 -8.98 18.58 -53.94
CA GLY A 21 -8.63 18.07 -52.60
C GLY A 21 -9.27 16.73 -52.22
N ARG A 22 -10.04 16.06 -53.10
CA ARG A 22 -10.55 14.69 -52.88
C ARG A 22 -9.83 13.68 -53.77
N THR A 23 -9.68 12.45 -53.29
CA THR A 23 -9.03 11.36 -54.01
C THR A 23 -9.98 10.79 -55.07
N ALA A 24 -9.67 11.00 -56.35
CA ALA A 24 -10.44 10.47 -57.47
C ALA A 24 -9.73 9.25 -58.08
N LYS A 25 -10.51 8.24 -58.48
CA LYS A 25 -9.97 7.07 -59.18
C LYS A 25 -9.74 7.41 -60.64
N CYS A 26 -8.57 7.06 -61.17
CA CYS A 26 -8.31 7.21 -62.61
C CYS A 26 -9.16 6.20 -63.40
N PRO A 27 -9.88 6.62 -64.46
CA PRO A 27 -10.76 5.73 -65.21
C PRO A 27 -10.02 4.65 -66.03
N LYS A 28 -8.69 4.74 -66.20
CA LYS A 28 -7.90 3.71 -66.91
C LYS A 28 -7.10 2.78 -66.01
N CYS A 29 -6.44 3.29 -64.97
CA CYS A 29 -5.59 2.47 -64.10
C CYS A 29 -6.20 2.17 -62.73
N ALA A 30 -7.40 2.69 -62.45
CA ALA A 30 -8.14 2.55 -61.19
C ALA A 30 -7.39 2.99 -59.90
N GLN A 31 -6.17 3.52 -60.04
CA GLN A 31 -5.36 4.02 -58.93
C GLN A 31 -5.94 5.33 -58.36
N PRO A 32 -5.94 5.50 -57.02
CA PRO A 32 -6.39 6.73 -56.37
C PRO A 32 -5.36 7.85 -56.58
N ILE A 33 -5.77 8.97 -57.17
CA ILE A 33 -4.91 10.14 -57.42
C ILE A 33 -5.49 11.34 -56.67
N LEU A 34 -4.62 12.04 -55.94
CA LEU A 34 -4.97 13.28 -55.27
C LEU A 34 -5.02 14.42 -56.30
N ILE A 35 -6.18 15.04 -56.48
CA ILE A 35 -6.34 16.17 -57.40
C ILE A 35 -5.78 17.43 -56.70
N PRO A 36 -4.73 18.07 -57.25
CA PRO A 36 -4.14 19.25 -56.64
C PRO A 36 -5.16 20.38 -56.60
N SER A 37 -5.42 20.90 -55.39
CA SER A 37 -6.21 22.11 -55.22
C SER A 37 -5.40 23.32 -55.71
N PRO A 38 -5.99 24.28 -56.42
CA PRO A 38 -5.32 25.55 -56.68
C PRO A 38 -5.05 26.25 -55.34
N THR A 39 -3.77 26.44 -55.02
CA THR A 39 -3.33 27.30 -53.92
C THR A 39 -3.93 28.69 -54.14
N PRO A 40 -4.66 29.26 -53.16
CA PRO A 40 -5.07 30.66 -53.25
C PRO A 40 -3.81 31.52 -53.37
N PRO A 41 -3.78 32.54 -54.25
CA PRO A 41 -2.71 33.53 -54.18
C PRO A 41 -2.67 34.08 -52.76
N ALA A 42 -1.45 34.16 -52.22
CA ALA A 42 -1.16 34.79 -50.95
C ALA A 42 -2.00 36.07 -50.83
N GLY A 43 -2.71 36.17 -49.71
CA GLY A 43 -3.58 37.29 -49.42
C GLY A 43 -2.86 38.62 -49.63
N SER A 44 -3.59 39.53 -50.26
CA SER A 44 -3.65 40.97 -49.98
C SER A 44 -2.34 41.69 -49.69
N GLY A 45 -2.02 42.61 -50.61
CA GLY A 45 -0.97 43.63 -50.51
C GLY A 45 -0.59 44.02 -49.10
N MET A 46 0.67 43.75 -48.79
CA MET A 46 1.40 44.41 -47.72
C MET A 46 2.78 44.70 -48.30
N ASP A 47 2.82 45.86 -48.96
CA ASP A 47 3.93 46.71 -49.37
C ASP A 47 5.34 46.18 -49.03
N ASP A 48 6.09 45.84 -50.08
CA ASP A 48 7.50 45.43 -50.04
C ASP A 48 8.40 46.47 -49.31
N ASP A 49 7.96 47.73 -49.20
CA ASP A 49 8.66 48.82 -48.50
C ASP A 49 8.80 48.62 -46.97
N LEU A 50 7.89 47.87 -46.32
CA LEU A 50 7.92 47.67 -44.86
C LEU A 50 8.98 46.65 -44.42
N TRP A 51 9.41 45.76 -45.33
CA TRP A 51 10.43 44.76 -45.06
C TRP A 51 11.85 45.35 -45.14
N ASP A 52 12.06 46.32 -46.02
CA ASP A 52 13.33 47.01 -46.21
C ASP A 52 13.65 48.00 -45.05
N GLU A 53 12.63 48.61 -44.43
CA GLU A 53 12.81 49.51 -43.27
C GLU A 53 13.24 48.78 -41.98
N ILE A 54 12.93 47.48 -41.87
CA ILE A 54 13.32 46.63 -40.72
C ILE A 54 14.65 45.87 -40.99
N GLY A 55 15.27 46.06 -42.16
CA GLY A 55 16.56 45.45 -42.51
C GLY A 55 16.52 43.91 -42.59
N LEU A 56 15.33 43.33 -42.71
CA LEU A 56 15.13 41.89 -42.84
C LEU A 56 15.01 41.57 -44.33
N ALA A 57 16.12 41.15 -44.92
CA ALA A 57 16.14 40.64 -46.29
C ALA A 57 15.08 39.53 -46.44
N PRO A 58 14.36 39.47 -47.59
CA PRO A 58 13.38 38.43 -47.85
C PRO A 58 14.03 37.05 -47.65
N PRO A 59 13.28 36.04 -47.18
CA PRO A 59 13.82 34.71 -46.94
C PRO A 59 14.39 34.18 -48.25
N VAL A 60 15.71 34.27 -48.40
CA VAL A 60 16.44 33.62 -49.48
C VAL A 60 16.15 32.14 -49.29
N ALA A 61 15.39 31.56 -50.22
CA ALA A 61 15.03 30.16 -50.22
C ALA A 61 16.29 29.33 -49.92
N GLY A 62 16.29 28.71 -48.74
CA GLY A 62 17.48 28.11 -48.17
C GLY A 62 17.82 26.80 -48.87
N PRO A 63 19.09 26.34 -48.82
CA PRO A 63 19.40 24.99 -49.24
C PRO A 63 18.55 23.98 -48.44
N GLN A 64 17.93 23.02 -49.13
CA GLN A 64 17.17 21.97 -48.44
C GLN A 64 18.11 20.90 -47.91
N CYS A 65 17.77 20.34 -46.75
CA CYS A 65 18.54 19.25 -46.17
C CYS A 65 18.47 18.01 -47.07
N PRO A 66 19.60 17.41 -47.47
CA PRO A 66 19.62 16.26 -48.38
C PRO A 66 18.99 15.00 -47.78
N HIS A 67 18.71 14.97 -46.48
CA HIS A 67 18.14 13.80 -45.83
C HIS A 67 16.67 13.93 -45.42
N CYS A 68 16.26 15.07 -44.87
CA CYS A 68 14.87 15.27 -44.42
C CYS A 68 14.12 16.32 -45.23
N SER A 69 14.75 16.92 -46.25
CA SER A 69 14.20 18.00 -47.09
C SER A 69 13.75 19.26 -46.32
N ALA A 70 14.11 19.39 -45.04
CA ALA A 70 13.82 20.59 -44.27
C ALA A 70 14.63 21.78 -44.79
N GLU A 71 14.01 22.96 -44.77
CA GLU A 71 14.64 24.20 -45.23
C GLU A 71 15.68 24.67 -44.21
N LEU A 72 16.93 24.87 -44.67
CA LEU A 72 18.04 25.26 -43.81
C LEU A 72 18.41 26.73 -44.01
N LYS A 73 18.84 27.38 -42.92
CA LYS A 73 19.44 28.71 -43.00
C LYS A 73 20.77 28.63 -43.78
N PRO A 74 21.07 29.58 -44.69
CA PRO A 74 22.34 29.60 -45.39
C PRO A 74 23.53 29.62 -44.41
N GLY A 75 24.46 28.67 -44.57
CA GLY A 75 25.60 28.49 -43.67
C GLY A 75 25.37 27.54 -42.48
N ALA A 76 24.22 26.84 -42.41
CA ALA A 76 24.00 25.84 -41.38
C ALA A 76 24.98 24.65 -41.52
N ILE A 77 25.66 24.30 -40.41
CA ILE A 77 26.54 23.11 -40.32
C ILE A 77 25.76 21.88 -39.86
N LEU A 78 24.64 22.07 -39.15
CA LEU A 78 23.83 20.98 -38.59
C LEU A 78 22.36 21.22 -38.92
N CYS A 79 21.67 20.17 -39.36
CA CYS A 79 20.22 20.20 -39.50
C CYS A 79 19.55 20.00 -38.13
N VAL A 80 18.82 21.02 -37.65
CA VAL A 80 18.07 20.95 -36.38
C VAL A 80 16.91 19.96 -36.44
N SER A 81 16.36 19.71 -37.64
CA SER A 81 15.20 18.83 -37.82
C SER A 81 15.56 17.34 -37.83
N CYS A 82 16.71 16.96 -38.39
CA CYS A 82 17.10 15.54 -38.50
C CYS A 82 18.45 15.19 -37.86
N GLY A 83 19.15 16.14 -37.25
CA GLY A 83 20.42 15.91 -36.55
C GLY A 83 21.61 15.54 -37.46
N THR A 84 21.48 15.74 -38.78
CA THR A 84 22.56 15.45 -39.74
C THR A 84 23.54 16.62 -39.80
N ASN A 85 24.82 16.34 -39.63
CA ASN A 85 25.89 17.31 -39.87
C ASN A 85 26.13 17.42 -41.38
N LEU A 86 25.97 18.63 -41.91
CA LEU A 86 26.04 18.92 -43.34
C LEU A 86 27.49 18.97 -43.84
N GLN A 87 28.48 19.09 -42.96
CA GLN A 87 29.90 19.01 -43.31
C GLN A 87 30.40 17.57 -43.39
N THR A 88 29.98 16.70 -42.46
CA THR A 88 30.47 15.31 -42.39
C THR A 88 29.50 14.29 -42.99
N GLY A 89 28.24 14.66 -43.22
CA GLY A 89 27.18 13.76 -43.69
C GLY A 89 26.66 12.77 -42.64
N GLU A 90 27.27 12.75 -41.46
CA GLU A 90 26.92 11.83 -40.38
C GLU A 90 25.78 12.39 -39.51
N ARG A 91 24.92 11.48 -39.02
CA ARG A 91 23.93 11.82 -38.00
C ARG A 91 24.46 11.52 -36.62
N PHE A 92 24.31 12.49 -35.73
CA PHE A 92 24.49 12.23 -34.32
C PHE A 92 23.23 11.56 -33.78
N SER A 93 23.32 10.25 -33.51
CA SER A 93 22.32 9.56 -32.70
C SER A 93 22.55 9.94 -31.25
N THR A 94 21.70 10.79 -30.68
CA THR A 94 21.60 10.87 -29.23
C THR A 94 21.05 9.54 -28.76
N LEU A 95 21.81 8.82 -27.93
CA LEU A 95 21.32 7.64 -27.22
C LEU A 95 20.32 8.13 -26.16
N VAL A 96 19.12 8.48 -26.61
CA VAL A 96 17.96 8.60 -25.75
C VAL A 96 17.70 7.17 -25.29
N GLY A 97 18.20 6.81 -24.10
CA GLY A 97 17.85 5.53 -23.47
C GLY A 97 16.34 5.30 -23.50
N ASP A 98 15.93 4.04 -23.38
CA ASP A 98 14.54 3.69 -23.64
C ASP A 98 13.58 4.46 -22.70
N PRO A 99 12.62 5.24 -23.25
CA PRO A 99 11.60 5.90 -22.43
C PRO A 99 10.85 4.92 -21.52
N GLU A 100 10.69 3.67 -21.97
CA GLU A 100 9.99 2.61 -21.24
C GLU A 100 10.81 2.05 -20.08
N GLU A 101 12.14 2.06 -20.18
CA GLU A 101 13.05 1.69 -19.09
C GLU A 101 13.15 2.83 -18.06
N ARG A 102 13.13 4.09 -18.51
CA ARG A 102 13.11 5.28 -17.62
C ARG A 102 11.82 5.47 -16.86
N ALA A 103 10.68 5.16 -17.47
CA ALA A 103 9.39 5.12 -16.77
C ALA A 103 9.38 4.06 -15.66
N ARG A 104 10.17 2.98 -15.82
CA ARG A 104 10.31 1.92 -14.81
C ARG A 104 11.29 2.27 -13.70
N THR A 105 12.39 2.99 -14.00
CA THR A 105 13.41 3.32 -12.99
C THR A 105 13.19 4.65 -12.29
N GLY A 106 12.34 5.54 -12.82
CA GLY A 106 12.04 6.85 -12.23
C GLY A 106 13.21 7.84 -12.27
N GLU A 107 14.29 7.53 -12.99
CA GLU A 107 15.49 8.36 -13.03
C GLU A 107 15.25 9.66 -13.83
N SER A 108 15.36 10.78 -13.12
CA SER A 108 15.29 12.13 -13.66
C SER A 108 16.46 12.41 -14.60
N PHE A 109 16.26 13.29 -15.60
CA PHE A 109 17.29 13.71 -16.55
C PHE A 109 18.50 14.34 -15.85
N GLY A 110 19.47 13.52 -15.44
CA GLY A 110 20.79 13.92 -14.96
C GLY A 110 20.85 14.61 -13.59
N ASN A 111 19.70 14.84 -12.93
CA ASN A 111 19.64 15.53 -11.64
C ASN A 111 19.56 14.54 -10.47
N ARG A 112 20.73 14.13 -9.98
CA ARG A 112 20.90 13.18 -8.86
C ARG A 112 20.20 13.63 -7.57
N ASP A 113 20.00 14.93 -7.40
CA ASP A 113 19.29 15.49 -6.23
C ASP A 113 17.79 15.22 -6.28
N LEU A 114 17.20 15.21 -7.48
CA LEU A 114 15.78 14.86 -7.66
C LEU A 114 15.56 13.36 -7.41
N ASP A 115 16.45 12.50 -7.90
CA ASP A 115 16.37 11.05 -7.64
C ASP A 115 16.57 10.71 -6.17
N ARG A 116 17.40 11.50 -5.46
CA ARG A 116 17.57 11.36 -4.00
C ARG A 116 16.33 11.82 -3.25
N ALA A 117 15.70 12.92 -3.68
CA ALA A 117 14.46 13.40 -3.08
C ALA A 117 13.31 12.42 -3.29
N ALA A 118 13.18 11.84 -4.49
CA ALA A 118 12.16 10.84 -4.80
C ALA A 118 12.25 9.62 -3.88
N ARG A 119 13.44 9.02 -3.72
CA ARG A 119 13.66 7.89 -2.81
C ARG A 119 13.31 8.18 -1.35
N ARG A 120 13.61 9.39 -0.87
CA ARG A 120 13.25 9.77 0.51
C ARG A 120 11.75 9.88 0.71
N MET A 121 11.02 10.35 -0.30
CA MET A 121 9.56 10.38 -0.23
C MET A 121 8.97 8.97 -0.20
N GLU A 122 9.56 8.00 -0.91
CA GLU A 122 9.15 6.60 -0.84
C GLU A 122 9.43 5.99 0.55
N GLU A 123 10.62 6.18 1.12
CA GLU A 123 10.94 5.70 2.48
C GLU A 123 10.02 6.31 3.55
N ASP A 124 9.74 7.61 3.49
CA ASP A 124 8.82 8.27 4.43
C ASP A 124 7.39 7.73 4.28
N GLN A 125 6.97 7.37 3.08
CA GLN A 125 5.67 6.77 2.82
C GLN A 125 5.57 5.36 3.41
N GLU A 126 6.60 4.53 3.28
CA GLU A 126 6.67 3.21 3.91
C GLU A 126 6.66 3.30 5.44
N LEU A 127 7.44 4.24 6.00
CA LEU A 127 7.43 4.52 7.44
C LEU A 127 6.03 4.98 7.88
N GLN A 128 5.37 5.83 7.10
CA GLN A 128 4.04 6.31 7.41
C GLN A 128 2.97 5.20 7.32
N ASP A 129 3.10 4.23 6.41
CA ASP A 129 2.21 3.08 6.34
C ASP A 129 2.43 2.12 7.53
N SER A 130 3.69 1.89 7.91
CA SER A 130 4.02 1.10 9.10
C SER A 130 3.52 1.74 10.40
N LEU A 131 3.60 3.07 10.52
CA LEU A 131 3.11 3.84 11.68
C LEU A 131 1.59 4.07 11.63
N GLY A 132 1.02 4.17 10.42
CA GLY A 132 -0.40 4.37 10.14
C GLY A 132 -1.25 3.15 10.46
N THR A 133 -0.60 2.00 10.63
CA THR A 133 -1.15 0.81 11.32
C THR A 133 -1.19 1.05 12.84
N GLY A 134 -1.41 2.29 13.27
CA GLY A 134 -1.68 2.65 14.65
C GLY A 134 -2.97 1.96 15.09
N MET A 135 -2.87 1.25 16.21
CA MET A 135 -3.96 0.44 16.77
C MET A 135 -5.28 1.22 16.73
N PRO A 136 -6.33 0.69 16.07
CA PRO A 136 -7.54 1.46 15.83
C PRO A 136 -8.11 2.07 17.11
N TRP A 137 -8.64 3.29 17.04
CA TRP A 137 -9.17 3.98 18.22
C TRP A 137 -10.25 3.17 18.97
N TRP A 138 -11.01 2.34 18.26
CA TRP A 138 -11.98 1.44 18.85
C TRP A 138 -11.31 0.33 19.68
N VAL A 139 -10.13 -0.16 19.30
CA VAL A 139 -9.34 -1.12 20.08
C VAL A 139 -8.86 -0.48 21.39
N LEU A 140 -8.37 0.76 21.33
CA LEU A 140 -8.00 1.51 22.55
C LEU A 140 -9.20 1.72 23.48
N LEU A 141 -10.37 2.01 22.92
CA LEU A 141 -11.61 2.13 23.69
C LEU A 141 -12.00 0.80 24.36
N LEU A 142 -11.89 -0.33 23.65
CA LEU A 142 -12.16 -1.66 24.22
C LEU A 142 -11.16 -2.04 25.32
N ILE A 143 -9.87 -1.73 25.14
CA ILE A 143 -8.84 -1.93 26.17
C ILE A 143 -9.20 -1.12 27.42
N PHE A 144 -9.58 0.15 27.25
CA PHE A 144 -9.98 1.01 28.37
C PHE A 144 -11.23 0.46 29.09
N LEU A 145 -12.25 0.03 28.34
CA LEU A 145 -13.47 -0.59 28.90
C LEU A 145 -13.15 -1.90 29.65
N GLY A 146 -12.23 -2.72 29.12
CA GLY A 146 -11.73 -3.93 29.77
C GLY A 146 -11.02 -3.63 31.09
N ILE A 147 -10.19 -2.59 31.13
CA ILE A 147 -9.50 -2.16 32.36
C ILE A 147 -10.51 -1.63 33.38
N CYS A 148 -11.45 -0.79 32.97
CA CYS A 148 -12.48 -0.24 33.86
C CYS A 148 -13.39 -1.34 34.44
N THR A 149 -13.78 -2.34 33.63
CA THR A 149 -14.58 -3.48 34.10
C THR A 149 -13.78 -4.36 35.06
N PHE A 150 -12.49 -4.60 34.81
CA PHE A 150 -11.61 -5.34 35.71
C PHE A 150 -11.43 -4.63 37.07
N ILE A 151 -11.19 -3.32 37.08
CA ILE A 151 -11.08 -2.51 38.31
C ILE A 151 -12.39 -2.55 39.10
N THR A 152 -13.53 -2.41 38.41
CA THR A 152 -14.85 -2.44 39.05
C THR A 152 -15.14 -3.82 39.65
N ALA A 153 -14.81 -4.90 38.94
CA ALA A 153 -14.95 -6.27 39.44
C ALA A 153 -14.09 -6.53 40.68
N MET A 154 -12.87 -5.98 40.72
CA MET A 154 -11.96 -6.07 41.87
C MET A 154 -12.53 -5.40 43.14
N LEU A 155 -13.39 -4.39 42.98
CA LEU A 155 -13.99 -3.66 44.11
C LEU A 155 -15.25 -4.33 44.67
N LEU A 156 -16.01 -5.08 43.86
CA LEU A 156 -17.31 -5.64 44.25
C LEU A 156 -17.28 -7.13 44.64
N ILE A 157 -16.30 -7.91 44.17
CA ILE A 157 -16.26 -9.38 44.31
C ILE A 157 -15.19 -9.79 45.34
N PRO A 158 -15.40 -10.87 46.15
CA PRO A 158 -14.36 -11.39 47.04
C PRO A 158 -13.06 -11.67 46.28
N LYS A 159 -11.95 -11.26 46.89
CA LYS A 159 -10.61 -11.20 46.29
C LYS A 159 -10.14 -12.57 45.78
N SER A 160 -10.50 -13.64 46.49
CA SER A 160 -10.23 -15.03 46.10
C SER A 160 -10.91 -15.41 44.79
N LEU A 161 -12.21 -15.10 44.64
CA LEU A 161 -12.97 -15.44 43.44
C LEU A 161 -12.47 -14.64 42.22
N VAL A 162 -12.15 -13.36 42.40
CA VAL A 162 -11.56 -12.53 41.32
C VAL A 162 -10.21 -13.11 40.86
N MET A 163 -9.36 -13.56 41.79
CA MET A 163 -8.07 -14.15 41.46
C MET A 163 -8.21 -15.46 40.67
N TYR A 164 -9.12 -16.35 41.09
CA TYR A 164 -9.38 -17.60 40.36
C TYR A 164 -9.97 -17.37 38.97
N VAL A 165 -10.99 -16.50 38.86
CA VAL A 165 -11.65 -16.24 37.56
C VAL A 165 -10.69 -15.54 36.59
N SER A 166 -9.90 -14.57 37.06
CA SER A 166 -8.90 -13.90 36.22
C SER A 166 -7.79 -14.85 35.78
N ALA A 167 -7.28 -15.71 36.67
CA ALA A 167 -6.30 -16.73 36.32
C ALA A 167 -6.85 -17.70 35.26
N MET A 168 -8.11 -18.14 35.40
CA MET A 168 -8.76 -19.03 34.46
C MET A 168 -8.97 -18.37 33.09
N LEU A 169 -9.36 -17.09 33.06
CA LEU A 169 -9.51 -16.32 31.82
C LEU A 169 -8.18 -16.12 31.09
N LEU A 170 -7.09 -15.80 31.80
CA LEU A 170 -5.76 -15.66 31.22
C LEU A 170 -5.23 -17.00 30.70
N PHE A 171 -5.45 -18.08 31.46
CA PHE A 171 -5.05 -19.42 31.06
C PHE A 171 -5.79 -19.89 29.80
N ILE A 172 -7.12 -19.76 29.77
CA ILE A 172 -7.95 -20.15 28.63
C ILE A 172 -7.68 -19.25 27.43
N GLY A 173 -7.71 -17.93 27.61
CA GLY A 173 -7.49 -16.97 26.53
C GLY A 173 -6.09 -17.06 25.92
N GLY A 174 -5.05 -17.13 26.76
CA GLY A 174 -3.67 -17.33 26.31
C GLY A 174 -3.49 -18.69 25.63
N GLY A 175 -4.08 -19.75 26.21
CA GLY A 175 -4.04 -21.10 25.66
C GLY A 175 -4.70 -21.23 24.29
N LEU A 176 -5.91 -20.67 24.12
CA LEU A 176 -6.61 -20.65 22.82
C LEU A 176 -5.82 -19.87 21.77
N THR A 177 -5.29 -18.71 22.13
CA THR A 177 -4.51 -17.87 21.20
C THR A 177 -3.24 -18.59 20.75
N SER A 178 -2.49 -19.18 21.68
CA SER A 178 -1.33 -20.02 21.35
C SER A 178 -1.71 -21.25 20.53
N PHE A 179 -2.83 -21.91 20.84
CA PHE A 179 -3.26 -23.08 20.08
C PHE A 179 -3.59 -22.72 18.62
N VAL A 180 -4.34 -21.64 18.40
CA VAL A 180 -4.68 -21.15 17.05
C VAL A 180 -3.41 -20.79 16.27
N ALA A 181 -2.46 -20.08 16.90
CA ALA A 181 -1.19 -19.74 16.25
C ALA A 181 -0.37 -20.98 15.88
N ALA A 182 -0.27 -21.98 16.76
CA ALA A 182 0.43 -23.23 16.48
C ALA A 182 -0.22 -24.03 15.33
N VAL A 183 -1.56 -24.10 15.32
CA VAL A 183 -2.31 -24.75 14.25
C VAL A 183 -2.08 -24.02 12.93
N TRP A 184 -2.08 -22.69 12.92
CA TRP A 184 -1.86 -21.91 11.71
C TRP A 184 -0.45 -22.11 11.15
N ILE A 185 0.58 -22.09 12.00
CA ILE A 185 1.97 -22.42 11.58
C ILE A 185 2.01 -23.81 10.94
N THR A 186 1.30 -24.77 11.52
CA THR A 186 1.22 -26.14 10.98
C THR A 186 0.51 -26.17 9.63
N VAL A 187 -0.57 -25.42 9.46
CA VAL A 187 -1.30 -25.29 8.18
C VAL A 187 -0.39 -24.71 7.09
N ILE A 188 0.37 -23.65 7.39
CA ILE A 188 1.32 -23.06 6.44
C ILE A 188 2.41 -24.08 6.07
N ALA A 189 2.92 -24.84 7.03
CA ALA A 189 3.88 -25.91 6.77
C ALA A 189 3.32 -27.00 5.83
N PHE A 190 2.02 -27.34 5.96
CA PHE A 190 1.34 -28.26 5.04
C PHE A 190 1.15 -27.67 3.64
N GLN A 191 0.93 -26.37 3.53
CA GLN A 191 0.77 -25.68 2.24
C GLN A 191 2.08 -25.66 1.43
N GLU A 192 3.23 -25.55 2.09
CA GLU A 192 4.53 -25.64 1.39
C GLU A 192 4.86 -27.08 0.94
N SER A 193 4.68 -28.06 1.83
CA SER A 193 4.90 -29.47 1.50
C SER A 193 4.34 -30.40 2.57
N THR A 194 3.76 -31.52 2.14
CA THR A 194 3.17 -32.52 3.05
C THR A 194 4.20 -33.10 4.02
N SER A 195 5.45 -33.28 3.59
CA SER A 195 6.51 -33.81 4.43
C SER A 195 6.89 -32.87 5.58
N LYS A 196 6.98 -31.55 5.33
CA LYS A 196 7.27 -30.55 6.37
C LYS A 196 6.12 -30.47 7.38
N GLY A 197 4.86 -30.48 6.92
CA GLY A 197 3.69 -30.48 7.80
C GLY A 197 3.62 -31.70 8.72
N VAL A 198 3.87 -32.91 8.19
CA VAL A 198 3.90 -34.14 9.00
C VAL A 198 5.08 -34.11 10.00
N MET A 199 6.25 -33.61 9.60
CA MET A 199 7.38 -33.46 10.53
C MET A 199 7.09 -32.46 11.65
N CYS A 200 6.41 -31.34 11.37
CA CYS A 200 5.96 -30.39 12.40
C CYS A 200 4.97 -31.00 13.39
N LEU A 201 4.07 -31.88 12.93
CA LEU A 201 3.06 -32.51 13.78
C LEU A 201 3.62 -33.67 14.62
N LEU A 202 4.53 -34.46 14.04
CA LEU A 202 5.10 -35.63 14.69
C LEU A 202 6.30 -35.29 15.57
N VAL A 203 7.05 -34.25 15.22
CA VAL A 203 8.27 -33.83 15.92
C VAL A 203 8.10 -32.38 16.39
N PRO A 204 7.78 -32.16 17.67
CA PRO A 204 7.52 -30.81 18.19
C PRO A 204 8.75 -29.87 18.07
N PHE A 205 9.97 -30.42 18.05
CA PHE A 205 11.18 -29.63 17.85
C PHE A 205 11.37 -29.16 16.40
N TYR A 206 10.76 -29.83 15.43
CA TYR A 206 10.83 -29.45 14.03
C TYR A 206 10.06 -28.16 13.76
N MET A 207 9.03 -27.86 14.56
CA MET A 207 8.33 -26.56 14.52
C MET A 207 9.31 -25.39 14.68
N PHE A 208 10.21 -25.45 15.68
CA PHE A 208 11.17 -24.37 15.91
C PHE A 208 12.15 -24.25 14.74
N TYR A 209 12.67 -25.38 14.25
CA TYR A 209 13.53 -25.38 13.07
C TYR A 209 12.85 -24.72 11.87
N TYR A 210 11.60 -25.12 11.56
CA TYR A 210 10.81 -24.57 10.47
C TYR A 210 10.60 -23.05 10.60
N VAL A 211 10.28 -22.58 11.80
CA VAL A 211 10.08 -21.14 12.09
C VAL A 211 11.36 -20.35 11.86
N PHE A 212 12.51 -20.86 12.34
CA PHE A 212 13.78 -20.15 12.15
C PHE A 212 14.23 -20.13 10.70
N THR A 213 13.91 -21.15 9.91
CA THR A 213 14.24 -21.17 8.47
C THR A 213 13.31 -20.29 7.63
N ASN A 214 12.05 -20.14 8.01
CA ASN A 214 11.03 -19.39 7.28
C ASN A 214 10.56 -18.14 8.06
N TRP A 215 11.49 -17.42 8.69
CA TRP A 215 11.18 -16.35 9.63
C TRP A 215 10.35 -15.21 9.02
N ASP A 216 10.60 -14.87 7.76
CA ASP A 216 9.91 -13.77 7.07
C ASP A 216 8.41 -14.02 6.90
N GLU A 217 7.99 -15.29 6.77
CA GLU A 217 6.58 -15.64 6.55
C GLU A 217 5.85 -16.02 7.85
N VAL A 218 6.52 -16.74 8.77
CA VAL A 218 5.87 -17.29 9.98
C VAL A 218 6.34 -16.66 11.30
N GLY A 219 7.31 -15.76 11.27
CA GLY A 219 7.87 -15.11 12.47
C GLY A 219 6.82 -14.37 13.30
N GLY A 220 5.90 -13.66 12.64
CA GLY A 220 4.78 -12.98 13.32
C GLY A 220 3.86 -13.93 14.08
N LEU A 221 3.50 -15.07 13.48
CA LEU A 221 2.66 -16.10 14.11
C LEU A 221 3.38 -16.76 15.30
N PHE A 222 4.70 -16.97 15.19
CA PHE A 222 5.50 -17.50 16.28
C PHE A 222 5.58 -16.54 17.47
N ILE A 223 5.73 -15.23 17.23
CA ILE A 223 5.70 -14.22 18.29
C ILE A 223 4.34 -14.22 19.01
N ILE A 224 3.25 -14.32 18.27
CA ILE A 224 1.89 -14.42 18.86
C ILE A 224 1.77 -15.69 19.71
N TRP A 225 2.28 -16.83 19.24
CA TRP A 225 2.32 -18.07 20.00
C TRP A 225 3.12 -17.95 21.31
N LEU A 226 4.25 -17.25 21.26
CA LEU A 226 5.15 -17.01 22.40
C LEU A 226 4.51 -16.09 23.44
N ILE A 227 3.88 -15.00 23.00
CA ILE A 227 3.11 -14.08 23.85
C ILE A 227 1.98 -14.84 24.54
N GLY A 228 1.21 -15.65 23.81
CA GLY A 228 0.13 -16.45 24.39
C GLY A 228 0.61 -17.44 25.45
N ASN A 229 1.77 -18.10 25.25
CA ASN A 229 2.37 -18.99 26.25
C ASN A 229 2.86 -18.22 27.48
N GLY A 230 3.40 -17.01 27.28
CA GLY A 230 3.75 -16.10 28.37
C GLY A 230 2.54 -15.75 29.23
N VAL A 231 1.43 -15.35 28.60
CA VAL A 231 0.15 -15.06 29.28
C VAL A 231 -0.39 -16.30 30.00
N ASN A 232 -0.31 -17.48 29.37
CA ASN A 232 -0.73 -18.74 29.98
C ASN A 232 0.11 -19.08 31.23
N THR A 233 1.43 -18.87 31.15
CA THR A 233 2.36 -19.07 32.27
C THR A 233 2.01 -18.14 33.44
N VAL A 234 1.71 -16.87 33.17
CA VAL A 234 1.23 -15.94 34.20
C VAL A 234 -0.08 -16.43 34.83
N GLY A 235 -1.04 -16.87 34.02
CA GLY A 235 -2.29 -17.46 34.50
C GLY A 235 -2.06 -18.69 35.39
N TYR A 236 -1.13 -19.58 35.02
CA TYR A 236 -0.78 -20.76 35.80
C TYR A 236 -0.12 -20.40 37.13
N VAL A 237 0.81 -19.44 37.12
CA VAL A 237 1.45 -18.93 38.35
C VAL A 237 0.42 -18.27 39.25
N MET A 238 -0.50 -17.45 38.72
CA MET A 238 -1.57 -16.84 39.52
C MET A 238 -2.52 -17.89 40.10
N PHE A 239 -2.90 -18.90 39.33
CA PHE A 239 -3.73 -20.01 39.81
C PHE A 239 -3.02 -20.80 40.91
N PHE A 240 -1.74 -21.11 40.72
CA PHE A 240 -0.93 -21.82 41.71
C PHE A 240 -0.77 -21.01 43.00
N LEU A 241 -0.49 -19.70 42.90
CA LEU A 241 -0.42 -18.80 44.04
C LEU A 241 -1.78 -18.67 44.75
N ALA A 242 -2.88 -18.59 44.00
CA ALA A 242 -4.23 -18.60 44.56
C ALA A 242 -4.53 -19.90 45.31
N SER A 243 -4.04 -21.04 44.82
CA SER A 243 -4.18 -22.34 45.49
C SER A 243 -3.31 -22.48 46.74
N LEU A 244 -2.16 -21.80 46.77
CA LEU A 244 -1.23 -21.84 47.89
C LEU A 244 -1.64 -20.88 49.03
N PHE A 245 -2.20 -19.72 48.68
CA PHE A 245 -2.50 -18.63 49.62
C PHE A 245 -3.99 -18.37 49.83
N GLY A 246 -4.89 -19.00 49.07
CA GLY A 246 -6.34 -18.76 49.11
C GLY A 246 -7.09 -19.49 50.24
N GLY A 247 -6.40 -20.07 51.22
CA GLY A 247 -7.00 -20.85 52.30
C GLY A 247 -7.54 -20.04 53.48
N ASP A 248 -7.25 -18.74 53.58
CA ASP A 248 -7.45 -17.97 54.83
C ASP A 248 -8.70 -17.06 54.82
N ASP A 249 -9.45 -16.99 53.71
CA ASP A 249 -10.56 -16.03 53.57
C ASP A 249 -11.88 -16.50 54.24
N ASP A 250 -11.98 -17.77 54.63
CA ASP A 250 -13.19 -18.36 55.22
C ASP A 250 -13.39 -18.02 56.70
N GLU A 251 -12.39 -17.40 57.36
CA GLU A 251 -12.44 -17.09 58.79
C GLU A 251 -13.38 -15.90 59.11
N PHE A 252 -13.71 -15.06 58.12
CA PHE A 252 -14.61 -13.93 58.35
C PHE A 252 -16.11 -14.27 58.28
N GLY A 253 -16.47 -15.43 57.71
CA GLY A 253 -17.85 -15.95 57.66
C GLY A 253 -18.25 -16.80 58.87
N ARG A 254 -17.26 -17.22 59.68
CA ARG A 254 -17.43 -18.02 60.89
C ARG A 254 -17.15 -17.22 62.16
N ARG A 255 -17.50 -15.92 62.19
CA ARG A 255 -17.87 -15.32 63.46
C ARG A 255 -19.14 -16.04 63.91
N GLU A 256 -18.95 -17.10 64.69
CA GLU A 256 -19.95 -17.66 65.57
C GLU A 256 -20.68 -16.47 66.18
N ILE A 257 -21.91 -16.26 65.77
CA ILE A 257 -22.80 -15.35 66.48
C ILE A 257 -22.89 -16.00 67.86
N ALA A 258 -22.11 -15.49 68.82
CA ALA A 258 -22.19 -15.92 70.19
C ALA A 258 -23.68 -15.98 70.53
N PRO A 259 -24.21 -17.13 71.01
CA PRO A 259 -25.64 -17.30 71.18
C PRO A 259 -26.14 -16.12 71.99
N ARG A 260 -27.00 -15.29 71.37
CA ARG A 260 -27.58 -14.14 72.06
C ARG A 260 -28.24 -14.71 73.32
N PRO A 261 -27.91 -14.24 74.53
CA PRO A 261 -28.58 -14.72 75.72
C PRO A 261 -30.08 -14.49 75.51
N ALA A 262 -30.85 -15.58 75.49
CA ALA A 262 -32.29 -15.52 75.35
C ALA A 262 -32.84 -14.82 76.60
N MET A 263 -33.08 -13.52 76.51
CA MET A 263 -33.78 -12.79 77.56
C MET A 263 -35.24 -13.20 77.50
N VAL A 264 -35.61 -14.16 78.35
CA VAL A 264 -37.02 -14.47 78.65
C VAL A 264 -37.51 -13.37 79.57
N ALA A 265 -38.49 -12.58 79.11
CA ALA A 265 -39.18 -11.63 79.97
C ALA A 265 -39.96 -12.42 81.03
N SER A 266 -39.44 -12.48 82.26
CA SER A 266 -40.23 -12.93 83.40
C SER A 266 -41.30 -11.86 83.69
N ARG A 267 -42.50 -12.32 84.04
CA ARG A 267 -43.69 -11.46 84.22
C ARG A 267 -43.65 -10.63 85.51
N ASP A 268 -42.55 -10.68 86.25
CA ASP A 268 -42.40 -9.97 87.52
C ASP A 268 -41.56 -8.71 87.31
N VAL A 269 -42.24 -7.58 87.44
CA VAL A 269 -41.72 -6.23 87.30
C VAL A 269 -40.68 -5.99 88.40
N GLY A 270 -39.38 -6.09 88.09
CA GLY A 270 -38.36 -5.55 89.00
C GLY A 270 -36.91 -5.96 88.84
N GLU A 271 -36.56 -7.09 88.21
CA GLU A 271 -35.16 -7.57 88.26
C GLU A 271 -34.69 -8.24 86.97
N TRP A 272 -33.76 -7.57 86.28
CA TRP A 272 -33.05 -8.11 85.11
C TRP A 272 -31.81 -8.85 85.60
N ALA A 273 -31.90 -10.17 85.81
CA ALA A 273 -30.75 -11.02 86.12
C ALA A 273 -30.39 -11.93 84.92
N PRO A 274 -29.11 -12.08 84.57
CA PRO A 274 -28.68 -12.99 83.52
C PRO A 274 -28.86 -14.45 83.95
N VAL A 275 -29.58 -15.24 83.16
CA VAL A 275 -29.73 -16.69 83.36
C VAL A 275 -28.43 -17.37 82.97
N THR A 276 -27.72 -17.95 83.95
CA THR A 276 -26.57 -18.81 83.68
C THR A 276 -27.09 -20.21 83.36
N ALA A 277 -26.76 -20.71 82.17
CA ALA A 277 -27.11 -22.07 81.77
C ALA A 277 -26.16 -23.07 82.44
N SER A 278 -26.72 -23.99 83.23
CA SER A 278 -26.06 -25.19 83.75
C SER A 278 -26.17 -26.35 82.76
#